data_AF-A0A920UVR1-F1
#
_entry.id   AF-A0A920UVR1-F1
#
_cell.length_a   1.000
_cell.length_b   1.000
_cell.length_c   1.000
_cell.angle_alpha   90.00
_cell.angle_beta   90.00
_cell.angle_gamma   90.00
#
_symmetry.space_group_name_H-M   'P 1'
#
loop_
_entity.id
_entity.type
_entity.pdbx_description
1 polymer ?
#
loop_
_entity_poly.entity_id
_entity_poly.type
_entity_poly.pdbx_seq_one_letter_code
_entity_poly.pdbx_strand_id
1 'polypeptide(L)'
;MVVGARPEDLLEMGYRQVGKGFPVFLHPETHQEYALARTERKIGPGHNAFDFDTSEHVSLEEDLCRRDLTINAMAQTKSGEIIDPHGGQEDLTNNILRHVSEAFSEDPLRVLRVARFAAKFKHRGFFVADETMKLMTAMVASGELETLVTERVWQETELALATAAPQEFVSVLRQCGALAVILPEVDALFGVPQPEKYHPEIDTGVHILMSLEQVAKLSDDVTVRYATLVHDVGKAVTDKSKWPSHHSHEVLGIPLQQSIAKRLRVPNGHTKLAALVCEHHTKLHRVQKLLLPHS
;
A
#
# COMPACT_ATOMS: atom_id res chain seq x y z
N MET A 1 7.54 19.72 -13.54
CA MET A 1 8.13 18.74 -14.48
C MET A 1 8.84 19.50 -15.58
N VAL A 2 9.95 18.96 -16.08
CA VAL A 2 10.81 19.56 -17.11
C VAL A 2 10.88 18.61 -18.29
N VAL A 3 10.54 19.10 -19.48
CA VAL A 3 10.67 18.39 -20.77
C VAL A 3 11.72 19.11 -21.61
N GLY A 4 12.37 18.42 -22.55
CA GLY A 4 13.32 19.04 -23.47
C GLY A 4 14.62 19.53 -22.82
N ALA A 5 15.01 18.96 -21.68
CA ALA A 5 16.27 19.26 -21.01
C ALA A 5 16.93 17.97 -20.53
N ARG A 6 18.25 18.00 -20.37
CA ARG A 6 19.05 16.89 -19.85
C ARG A 6 19.42 17.14 -18.38
N PRO A 7 19.76 16.08 -17.61
CA PRO A 7 20.26 16.24 -16.24
C PRO A 7 21.39 17.25 -16.10
N GLU A 8 22.32 17.27 -17.07
CA GLU A 8 23.47 18.16 -17.09
C GLU A 8 23.05 19.63 -17.17
N ASP A 9 22.01 19.95 -17.95
CA ASP A 9 21.54 21.32 -18.14
C ASP A 9 21.00 21.90 -16.81
N LEU A 10 20.30 21.08 -16.01
CA LEU A 10 19.81 21.48 -14.69
C LEU A 10 20.94 21.67 -13.68
N LEU A 11 21.96 20.80 -13.72
CA LEU A 11 23.14 20.93 -12.85
C LEU A 11 23.94 22.19 -13.20
N GLU A 12 24.10 22.51 -14.48
CA GLU A 12 24.74 23.76 -14.94
C GLU A 12 23.96 25.00 -14.49
N MET A 13 22.63 24.92 -14.44
CA MET A 13 21.76 25.97 -13.88
C MET A 13 21.78 26.04 -12.34
N GLY A 14 22.63 25.23 -11.67
CA GLY A 14 22.80 25.25 -10.22
C GLY A 14 21.74 24.47 -9.44
N TYR A 15 20.89 23.68 -10.12
CA TYR A 15 19.94 22.83 -9.43
C TYR A 15 20.67 21.67 -8.73
N ARG A 16 20.10 21.22 -7.61
CA ARG A 16 20.67 20.10 -6.85
C ARG A 16 19.85 18.84 -7.04
N GLN A 17 20.46 17.78 -7.56
CA GLN A 17 19.80 16.49 -7.66
C GLN A 17 19.49 15.90 -6.27
N VAL A 18 18.29 15.34 -6.12
CA VAL A 18 17.82 14.63 -4.92
C VAL A 18 17.38 13.22 -5.28
N GLY A 19 17.83 12.25 -4.48
CA GLY A 19 17.61 10.82 -4.75
C GLY A 19 18.60 10.24 -5.76
N LYS A 20 18.94 8.96 -5.61
CA LYS A 20 19.92 8.26 -6.47
C LYS A 20 19.32 7.61 -7.72
N GLY A 21 18.00 7.45 -7.79
CA GLY A 21 17.32 6.69 -8.84
C GLY A 21 16.21 7.45 -9.57
N PHE A 22 16.05 8.75 -9.29
CA PHE A 22 15.04 9.60 -9.90
C PHE A 22 15.69 10.94 -10.28
N PRO A 23 15.52 11.44 -11.52
CA PRO A 23 16.07 12.73 -11.95
C PRO A 23 15.21 13.88 -11.40
N VAL A 24 15.12 13.99 -10.08
CA VAL A 24 14.45 15.08 -9.38
C VAL A 24 15.50 16.06 -8.89
N PHE A 25 15.27 17.34 -9.15
CA PHE A 25 16.18 18.43 -8.89
C PHE A 25 15.51 19.49 -8.04
N LEU A 26 16.22 20.05 -7.07
CA LEU A 26 15.77 21.18 -6.29
C LEU A 26 16.28 22.48 -6.93
N HIS A 27 15.38 23.43 -7.16
CA HIS A 27 15.74 24.77 -7.61
C HIS A 27 16.66 25.45 -6.58
N PRO A 28 17.75 26.13 -7.01
CA PRO A 28 18.77 26.67 -6.10
C PRO A 28 18.22 27.70 -5.10
N GLU A 29 17.29 28.56 -5.54
CA GLU A 29 16.70 29.60 -4.69
C GLU A 29 15.41 29.18 -4.01
N THR A 30 14.44 28.64 -4.76
CA THR A 30 13.09 28.36 -4.24
C THR A 30 12.97 26.98 -3.58
N HIS A 31 13.94 26.08 -3.77
CA HIS A 31 13.89 24.68 -3.35
C HIS A 31 12.66 23.90 -3.85
N GLN A 32 11.98 24.39 -4.89
CA GLN A 32 10.91 23.65 -5.54
C GLN A 32 11.48 22.43 -6.27
N GLU A 33 10.71 21.34 -6.31
CA GLU A 33 11.07 20.09 -6.99
C GLU A 33 10.77 20.15 -8.50
N TYR A 34 11.78 19.80 -9.30
CA TYR A 34 11.73 19.71 -10.74
C TYR A 34 12.14 18.30 -11.16
N ALA A 35 11.17 17.49 -11.59
CA ALA A 35 11.42 16.18 -12.17
C ALA A 35 11.55 16.29 -13.70
N LEU A 36 12.58 15.69 -14.29
CA LEU A 36 12.66 15.48 -15.74
C LEU A 36 11.62 14.46 -16.20
N ALA A 37 11.04 14.69 -17.37
CA ALA A 37 10.22 13.70 -18.07
C ALA A 37 11.07 12.48 -18.41
N ARG A 38 10.46 11.29 -18.38
CA ARG A 38 11.19 10.05 -18.59
C ARG A 38 10.35 8.94 -19.18
N THR A 39 11.05 8.02 -19.83
CA THR A 39 10.50 6.71 -20.14
C THR A 39 11.28 5.63 -19.39
N GLU A 40 10.60 4.56 -18.99
CA GLU A 40 11.21 3.44 -18.27
C GLU A 40 10.88 2.17 -19.06
N ARG A 41 11.86 1.42 -19.57
CA ARG A 41 11.59 0.16 -20.28
C ARG A 41 12.07 -1.03 -19.47
N LYS A 42 11.19 -2.01 -19.26
CA LYS A 42 11.57 -3.29 -18.67
C LYS A 42 12.49 -4.04 -19.65
N ILE A 43 13.74 -4.25 -19.26
CA ILE A 43 14.78 -4.94 -20.05
C ILE A 43 15.00 -6.39 -19.60
N GLY A 44 14.31 -6.85 -18.55
CA GLY A 44 14.43 -8.20 -18.04
C GLY A 44 13.52 -8.50 -16.84
N PRO A 45 13.56 -9.73 -16.30
CA PRO A 45 12.83 -10.07 -15.09
C PRO A 45 13.49 -9.44 -13.85
N GLY A 46 12.66 -8.95 -12.92
CA GLY A 46 13.09 -8.36 -11.65
C GLY A 46 13.19 -6.83 -11.64
N HIS A 47 13.22 -6.26 -10.43
CA HIS A 47 13.06 -4.82 -10.17
C HIS A 47 14.20 -3.90 -10.62
N ASN A 48 15.40 -4.43 -10.90
CA ASN A 48 16.55 -3.64 -11.37
C ASN A 48 16.69 -3.64 -12.88
N ALA A 49 15.79 -4.29 -13.60
CA ALA A 49 15.85 -4.42 -15.05
C ALA A 49 14.98 -3.34 -15.73
N PHE A 50 15.19 -2.08 -15.36
CA PHE A 50 14.58 -0.93 -16.03
C PHE A 50 15.67 -0.06 -16.63
N ASP A 51 15.57 0.22 -17.91
CA ASP A 51 16.35 1.26 -18.59
C ASP A 51 15.56 2.56 -18.55
N PHE A 52 16.19 3.63 -18.06
CA PHE A 52 15.55 4.94 -17.90
C PHE A 52 16.08 5.87 -18.97
N ASP A 53 15.23 6.29 -19.90
CA ASP A 53 15.54 7.36 -20.82
C ASP A 53 14.97 8.66 -20.26
N THR A 54 15.87 9.58 -19.92
CA THR A 54 15.56 10.95 -19.46
C THR A 54 16.10 11.98 -20.43
N SER A 55 16.26 11.60 -21.70
CA SER A 55 16.78 12.49 -22.74
C SER A 55 15.80 13.63 -23.04
N GLU A 56 16.33 14.66 -23.69
CA GLU A 56 15.56 15.81 -24.16
C GLU A 56 14.44 15.44 -25.15
N HIS A 57 14.44 14.21 -25.67
CA HIS A 57 13.44 13.73 -26.63
C HIS A 57 12.18 13.17 -26.00
N VAL A 58 12.18 12.92 -24.68
CA VAL A 58 10.99 12.42 -24.00
C VAL A 58 9.93 13.51 -23.93
N SER A 59 8.83 13.28 -24.63
CA SER A 59 7.68 14.17 -24.64
C SER A 59 6.92 14.12 -23.31
N LEU A 60 6.11 15.15 -23.09
CA LEU A 60 5.18 15.21 -21.96
C LEU A 60 4.24 14.00 -21.98
N GLU A 61 3.67 13.72 -23.14
CA GLU A 61 2.70 12.65 -23.36
C GLU A 61 3.30 11.26 -23.08
N GLU A 62 4.56 11.03 -23.45
CA GLU A 62 5.27 9.79 -23.14
C GLU A 62 5.50 9.59 -21.64
N ASP A 63 5.83 10.65 -20.88
CA ASP A 63 5.92 10.57 -19.41
C ASP A 63 4.56 10.28 -18.79
N LEU A 64 3.52 11.04 -19.20
CA LEU A 64 2.18 10.90 -18.65
C LEU A 64 1.63 9.49 -18.89
N CYS A 65 1.87 8.91 -20.07
CA CYS A 65 1.46 7.55 -20.43
C CYS A 65 2.07 6.47 -19.54
N ARG A 66 3.23 6.72 -18.92
CA ARG A 66 3.90 5.78 -18.03
C ARG A 66 3.52 5.93 -16.57
N ARG A 67 2.64 6.86 -16.20
CA ARG A 67 2.19 7.00 -14.80
C ARG A 67 1.24 5.88 -14.39
N ASP A 68 1.01 5.79 -13.08
CA ASP A 68 0.18 4.75 -12.50
C ASP A 68 -1.31 5.01 -12.74
N LEU A 69 -1.79 6.20 -12.37
CA LEU A 69 -3.21 6.55 -12.39
C LEU A 69 -3.50 7.77 -13.27
N THR A 70 -4.64 7.77 -13.96
CA THR A 70 -5.12 8.88 -14.81
C THR A 70 -5.16 10.20 -14.04
N ILE A 71 -5.66 10.19 -12.80
CA ILE A 71 -5.72 11.37 -11.92
C ILE A 71 -4.33 11.95 -11.56
N ASN A 72 -3.27 11.14 -11.70
CA ASN A 72 -1.88 11.56 -11.51
C ASN A 72 -1.18 11.82 -12.85
N ALA A 73 -1.84 11.57 -13.98
CA ALA A 73 -1.33 11.70 -15.34
C ALA A 73 -1.81 12.96 -16.05
N MET A 74 -1.83 14.07 -15.31
CA MET A 74 -2.11 15.40 -15.81
C MET A 74 -0.91 16.32 -15.56
N ALA A 75 -0.76 17.32 -16.42
CA ALA A 75 0.19 18.40 -16.25
C ALA A 75 -0.50 19.75 -16.35
N GLN A 76 0.06 20.76 -15.70
CA GLN A 76 -0.39 22.14 -15.83
C GLN A 76 0.73 22.99 -16.41
N THR A 77 0.41 23.77 -17.45
CA THR A 77 1.35 24.72 -18.04
C THR A 77 1.53 25.95 -17.15
N LYS A 78 2.54 26.78 -17.42
CA LYS A 78 2.73 28.05 -16.69
C LYS A 78 1.56 29.03 -16.87
N SER A 79 0.78 28.91 -17.95
CA SER A 79 -0.42 29.72 -18.19
C SER A 79 -1.66 29.18 -17.48
N GLY A 80 -1.56 28.03 -16.80
CA GLY A 80 -2.65 27.42 -16.04
C GLY A 80 -3.48 26.40 -16.84
N GLU A 81 -3.17 26.18 -18.12
CA GLU A 81 -3.83 25.18 -18.96
C GLU A 81 -3.50 23.76 -18.47
N ILE A 82 -4.52 22.90 -18.42
CA ILE A 82 -4.36 21.50 -18.02
C ILE A 82 -4.21 20.63 -19.28
N ILE A 83 -3.13 19.87 -19.31
CA ILE A 83 -2.85 18.84 -20.31
C ILE A 83 -3.23 17.49 -19.69
N ASP A 84 -4.27 16.88 -20.24
CA ASP A 84 -4.88 15.65 -19.74
C ASP A 84 -5.19 14.67 -20.89
N PRO A 85 -4.19 13.97 -21.43
CA PRO A 85 -4.38 13.06 -22.55
C PRO A 85 -5.10 11.76 -22.18
N HIS A 86 -5.28 11.47 -20.89
CA HIS A 86 -5.80 10.19 -20.39
C HIS A 86 -7.12 10.32 -19.60
N GLY A 87 -7.76 11.49 -19.60
CA GLY A 87 -9.06 11.70 -18.96
C GLY A 87 -9.02 11.73 -17.42
N GLY A 88 -7.88 12.11 -16.84
CA GLY A 88 -7.70 12.25 -15.40
C GLY A 88 -8.65 13.24 -14.74
N GLN A 89 -9.08 14.30 -15.43
CA GLN A 89 -10.07 15.26 -14.91
C GLN A 89 -11.46 14.62 -14.76
N GLU A 90 -11.87 13.80 -15.72
CA GLU A 90 -13.14 13.07 -15.67
C GLU A 90 -13.11 12.04 -14.55
N ASP A 91 -12.04 11.25 -14.45
CA ASP A 91 -11.86 10.28 -13.37
C ASP A 91 -11.78 10.95 -11.99
N LEU A 92 -11.12 12.10 -11.88
CA LEU A 92 -11.09 12.90 -10.65
C LEU A 92 -12.49 13.38 -10.24
N THR A 93 -13.30 13.82 -11.21
CA THR A 93 -14.69 14.26 -10.97
C THR A 93 -15.58 13.10 -10.54
N ASN A 94 -15.36 11.91 -11.13
CA ASN A 94 -16.14 10.71 -10.86
C ASN A 94 -15.60 9.87 -9.68
N ASN A 95 -14.52 10.31 -9.03
CA ASN A 95 -13.82 9.59 -7.96
C ASN A 95 -13.33 8.19 -8.39
N ILE A 96 -12.74 8.09 -9.58
CA ILE A 96 -12.27 6.84 -10.16
C ILE A 96 -10.74 6.77 -10.08
N LEU A 97 -10.22 5.63 -9.60
CA LEU A 97 -8.81 5.27 -9.72
C LEU A 97 -8.65 4.33 -10.92
N ARG A 98 -8.24 4.89 -12.05
CA ARG A 98 -8.01 4.15 -13.30
C ARG A 98 -6.55 4.13 -13.69
N HIS A 99 -6.05 2.98 -14.13
CA HIS A 99 -4.70 2.88 -14.71
C HIS A 99 -4.61 3.68 -16.02
N VAL A 100 -3.41 4.20 -16.32
CA VAL A 100 -3.20 5.04 -17.51
C VAL A 100 -3.15 4.24 -18.81
N SER A 101 -2.33 3.19 -18.85
CA SER A 101 -2.02 2.44 -20.07
C SER A 101 -1.52 1.03 -19.75
N GLU A 102 -1.27 0.22 -20.79
CA GLU A 102 -0.70 -1.12 -20.67
C GLU A 102 0.66 -1.13 -19.95
N ALA A 103 1.40 -0.01 -19.97
CA ALA A 103 2.65 0.18 -19.23
C ALA A 103 2.49 0.02 -17.71
N PHE A 104 1.25 0.07 -17.20
CA PHE A 104 0.94 -0.26 -15.81
C PHE A 104 1.47 -1.64 -15.40
N SER A 105 1.42 -2.62 -16.30
CA SER A 105 1.86 -3.99 -15.98
C SER A 105 3.38 -4.12 -15.88
N GLU A 106 4.14 -3.13 -16.34
CA GLU A 106 5.60 -3.20 -16.31
C GLU A 106 6.16 -3.13 -14.88
N ASP A 107 5.47 -2.44 -13.96
CA ASP A 107 5.85 -2.30 -12.55
C ASP A 107 4.79 -2.88 -11.59
N PRO A 108 5.00 -4.07 -11.02
CA PRO A 108 4.06 -4.70 -10.10
C PRO A 108 3.82 -3.90 -8.81
N LEU A 109 4.68 -2.93 -8.46
CA LEU A 109 4.46 -2.09 -7.29
C LEU A 109 3.22 -1.20 -7.46
N ARG A 110 2.79 -0.94 -8.69
CA ARG A 110 1.60 -0.13 -8.98
C ARG A 110 0.33 -0.75 -8.40
N VAL A 111 0.27 -2.07 -8.24
CA VAL A 111 -0.83 -2.76 -7.52
C VAL A 111 -0.97 -2.22 -6.09
N LEU A 112 0.15 -2.14 -5.35
CA LEU A 112 0.16 -1.64 -3.98
C LEU A 112 -0.10 -0.13 -3.94
N ARG A 113 0.42 0.63 -4.91
CA ARG A 113 0.15 2.08 -5.02
C ARG A 113 -1.34 2.35 -5.23
N VAL A 114 -2.02 1.61 -6.10
CA VAL A 114 -3.47 1.74 -6.32
C VAL A 114 -4.24 1.44 -5.04
N ALA A 115 -3.91 0.34 -4.34
CA ALA A 115 -4.53 0.02 -3.06
C ALA A 115 -4.29 1.14 -2.01
N ARG A 116 -3.09 1.73 -1.97
CA ARG A 116 -2.78 2.87 -1.09
C ARG A 116 -3.59 4.12 -1.48
N PHE A 117 -3.73 4.41 -2.77
CA PHE A 117 -4.54 5.54 -3.23
C PHE A 117 -6.03 5.34 -2.92
N ALA A 118 -6.54 4.12 -3.03
CA ALA A 118 -7.89 3.77 -2.58
C ALA A 118 -8.07 4.05 -1.08
N ALA A 119 -7.12 3.63 -0.24
CA ALA A 119 -7.13 3.95 1.18
C ALA A 119 -7.01 5.45 1.48
N LYS A 120 -6.12 6.16 0.79
CA LYS A 120 -5.92 7.60 0.94
C LYS A 120 -7.19 8.40 0.62
N PHE A 121 -7.89 8.04 -0.46
CA PHE A 121 -9.01 8.80 -0.99
C PHE A 121 -10.40 8.19 -0.70
N LYS A 122 -10.47 7.12 0.08
CA LYS A 122 -11.74 6.49 0.48
C LYS A 122 -12.75 7.48 1.06
N HIS A 123 -12.30 8.40 1.92
CA HIS A 123 -13.13 9.43 2.54
C HIS A 123 -13.76 10.42 1.53
N ARG A 124 -13.25 10.46 0.29
CA ARG A 124 -13.79 11.27 -0.81
C ARG A 124 -14.65 10.45 -1.77
N GLY A 125 -14.90 9.17 -1.47
CA GLY A 125 -15.70 8.29 -2.32
C GLY A 125 -14.93 7.67 -3.48
N PHE A 126 -13.59 7.68 -3.47
CA PHE A 126 -12.82 7.03 -4.53
C PHE A 126 -12.95 5.51 -4.52
N PHE A 127 -13.02 4.93 -5.72
CA PHE A 127 -13.02 3.49 -5.94
C PHE A 127 -12.14 3.13 -7.15
N VAL A 128 -11.70 1.88 -7.22
CA VAL A 128 -10.87 1.39 -8.32
C VAL A 128 -11.74 1.00 -9.51
N ALA A 129 -11.39 1.42 -10.72
CA ALA A 129 -12.12 1.06 -11.93
C ALA A 129 -12.09 -0.46 -12.19
N ASP A 130 -13.16 -1.01 -12.73
CA ASP A 130 -13.31 -2.46 -12.96
C ASP A 130 -12.18 -3.03 -13.84
N GLU A 131 -11.81 -2.35 -14.92
CA GLU A 131 -10.73 -2.77 -15.80
C GLU A 131 -9.36 -2.65 -15.13
N THR A 132 -9.19 -1.72 -14.19
CA THR A 132 -7.97 -1.63 -13.36
C THR A 132 -7.91 -2.80 -12.38
N MET A 133 -9.03 -3.20 -11.78
CA MET A 133 -9.12 -4.44 -10.99
C MET A 133 -8.82 -5.69 -11.79
N LYS A 134 -9.35 -5.81 -13.00
CA LYS A 134 -9.03 -6.94 -13.89
C LYS A 134 -7.55 -6.99 -14.22
N LEU A 135 -6.94 -5.85 -14.54
CA LEU A 135 -5.51 -5.77 -14.84
C LEU A 135 -4.66 -6.18 -13.63
N MET A 136 -4.93 -5.61 -12.45
CA MET A 136 -4.23 -5.97 -11.21
C MET A 136 -4.37 -7.46 -10.89
N THR A 137 -5.55 -8.04 -11.11
CA THR A 137 -5.78 -9.49 -10.92
C THR A 137 -4.96 -10.32 -11.91
N ALA A 138 -4.87 -9.89 -13.18
CA ALA A 138 -4.04 -10.58 -14.18
C ALA A 138 -2.54 -10.52 -13.83
N MET A 139 -2.05 -9.39 -13.31
CA MET A 139 -0.66 -9.26 -12.84
C MET A 139 -0.36 -10.13 -11.62
N VAL A 140 -1.34 -10.35 -10.74
CA VAL A 140 -1.21 -11.30 -9.63
C VAL A 140 -1.11 -12.72 -10.17
N ALA A 141 -1.98 -13.09 -11.11
CA ALA A 141 -2.01 -14.42 -11.72
C ALA A 141 -0.75 -14.74 -12.55
N SER A 142 -0.06 -13.73 -13.08
CA SER A 142 1.19 -13.91 -13.83
C SER A 142 2.42 -14.17 -12.92
N GLY A 143 2.28 -14.01 -11.59
CA GLY A 143 3.36 -14.18 -10.63
C GLY A 143 4.30 -12.97 -10.50
N GLU A 144 4.03 -11.85 -11.18
CA GLU A 144 4.94 -10.70 -11.18
C GLU A 144 5.14 -10.08 -9.79
N LEU A 145 4.14 -10.16 -8.91
CA LEU A 145 4.23 -9.63 -7.54
C LEU A 145 5.28 -10.35 -6.69
N GLU A 146 5.63 -11.60 -7.02
CA GLU A 146 6.66 -12.37 -6.29
C GLU A 146 8.06 -11.76 -6.49
N THR A 147 8.23 -10.93 -7.52
CA THR A 147 9.50 -10.26 -7.84
C THR A 147 9.70 -8.92 -7.13
N LEU A 148 8.70 -8.49 -6.34
CA LEU A 148 8.71 -7.20 -5.66
C LEU A 148 9.85 -7.09 -4.63
N VAL A 149 10.46 -5.90 -4.58
CA VAL A 149 11.42 -5.55 -3.53
C VAL A 149 10.68 -5.42 -2.22
N THR A 150 11.03 -6.27 -1.26
CA THR A 150 10.54 -6.27 0.11
C THR A 150 10.42 -4.88 0.74
N GLU A 151 11.46 -4.06 0.66
CA GLU A 151 11.49 -2.72 1.26
C GLU A 151 10.45 -1.78 0.64
N ARG A 152 10.20 -1.92 -0.67
CA ARG A 152 9.16 -1.14 -1.37
C ARG A 152 7.75 -1.60 -0.98
N VAL A 153 7.57 -2.91 -0.77
CA VAL A 153 6.31 -3.46 -0.23
C VAL A 153 6.01 -2.88 1.15
N TRP A 154 7.03 -2.83 2.03
CA TRP A 154 6.86 -2.22 3.36
C TRP A 154 6.55 -0.73 3.25
N GLN A 155 7.28 0.04 2.43
CA GLN A 155 7.03 1.47 2.24
C GLN A 155 5.58 1.76 1.82
N GLU A 156 5.05 1.02 0.85
CA GLU A 156 3.65 1.19 0.43
C GLU A 156 2.67 0.78 1.54
N THR A 157 2.98 -0.27 2.30
CA THR A 157 2.17 -0.72 3.44
C THR A 157 2.15 0.32 4.57
N GLU A 158 3.30 0.86 4.94
CA GLU A 158 3.46 1.90 5.97
C GLU A 158 2.69 3.17 5.60
N LEU A 159 2.84 3.62 4.34
CA LEU A 159 2.11 4.77 3.82
C LEU A 159 0.59 4.52 3.76
N ALA A 160 0.16 3.30 3.44
CA ALA A 160 -1.25 2.94 3.46
C ALA A 160 -1.83 2.91 4.89
N LEU A 161 -1.08 2.36 5.84
CA LEU A 161 -1.45 2.36 7.26
C LEU A 161 -1.57 3.77 7.83
N ALA A 162 -0.79 4.74 7.32
CA ALA A 162 -0.88 6.15 7.70
C ALA A 162 -2.12 6.88 7.17
N THR A 163 -2.92 6.27 6.28
CA THR A 163 -4.12 6.92 5.70
C THR A 163 -5.31 6.95 6.65
N ALA A 164 -6.36 7.70 6.31
CA ALA A 164 -7.61 7.74 7.08
C ALA A 164 -8.44 6.44 6.99
N ALA A 165 -8.19 5.58 6.00
CA ALA A 165 -8.93 4.35 5.77
C ALA A 165 -8.01 3.17 5.41
N PRO A 166 -7.09 2.76 6.32
CA PRO A 166 -6.11 1.71 6.06
C PRO A 166 -6.75 0.34 5.77
N GLN A 167 -7.98 0.09 6.24
CA GLN A 167 -8.74 -1.11 5.92
C GLN A 167 -9.01 -1.25 4.41
N GLU A 168 -9.12 -0.15 3.67
CA GLU A 168 -9.37 -0.19 2.23
C GLU A 168 -8.17 -0.75 1.47
N PHE A 169 -6.94 -0.51 1.96
CA PHE A 169 -5.73 -1.08 1.38
C PHE A 169 -5.79 -2.62 1.39
N VAL A 170 -6.15 -3.19 2.55
CA VAL A 170 -6.31 -4.65 2.70
C VAL A 170 -7.46 -5.16 1.82
N SER A 171 -8.59 -4.44 1.78
CA SER A 171 -9.73 -4.81 0.94
C SER A 171 -9.37 -4.86 -0.54
N VAL A 172 -8.73 -3.82 -1.08
CA VAL A 172 -8.35 -3.77 -2.51
C VAL A 172 -7.32 -4.85 -2.85
N LEU A 173 -6.28 -5.03 -2.02
CA LEU A 173 -5.31 -6.11 -2.23
C LEU A 173 -5.98 -7.48 -2.20
N ARG A 174 -6.98 -7.68 -1.34
CA ARG A 174 -7.72 -8.93 -1.29
C ARG A 174 -8.58 -9.12 -2.54
N GLN A 175 -9.26 -8.08 -3.01
CA GLN A 175 -10.15 -8.13 -4.18
C GLN A 175 -9.39 -8.56 -5.44
N CYS A 176 -8.17 -8.08 -5.66
CA CYS A 176 -7.34 -8.49 -6.79
C CYS A 176 -6.49 -9.75 -6.53
N GLY A 177 -6.55 -10.33 -5.32
CA GLY A 177 -5.76 -11.51 -4.93
C GLY A 177 -4.31 -11.22 -4.51
N ALA A 178 -3.86 -9.98 -4.57
CA ALA A 178 -2.51 -9.58 -4.15
C ALA A 178 -2.25 -9.82 -2.65
N LEU A 179 -3.29 -9.77 -1.79
CA LEU A 179 -3.13 -9.97 -0.35
C LEU A 179 -2.52 -11.35 -0.04
N ALA A 180 -2.95 -12.40 -0.74
CA ALA A 180 -2.44 -13.76 -0.57
C ALA A 180 -0.95 -13.89 -0.92
N VAL A 181 -0.42 -13.01 -1.78
CA VAL A 181 1.01 -12.97 -2.15
C VAL A 181 1.80 -12.13 -1.15
N ILE A 182 1.27 -10.97 -0.77
CA ILE A 182 1.99 -9.96 0.01
C ILE A 182 1.93 -10.23 1.53
N LEU A 183 0.76 -10.59 2.04
CA LEU A 183 0.50 -10.88 3.46
C LEU A 183 -0.41 -12.14 3.56
N PRO A 184 0.08 -13.32 3.15
CA PRO A 184 -0.70 -14.57 3.21
C PRO A 184 -1.27 -14.86 4.60
N GLU A 185 -0.57 -14.46 5.66
CA GLU A 185 -0.99 -14.65 7.04
C GLU A 185 -2.25 -13.82 7.40
N VAL A 186 -2.44 -12.67 6.74
CA VAL A 186 -3.64 -11.82 6.88
C VAL A 186 -4.75 -12.32 5.96
N ASP A 187 -4.43 -12.73 4.73
CA ASP A 187 -5.41 -13.32 3.79
C ASP A 187 -6.08 -14.56 4.38
N ALA A 188 -5.29 -15.40 5.07
CA ALA A 188 -5.76 -16.63 5.71
C ALA A 188 -6.75 -16.42 6.87
N LEU A 189 -6.98 -15.18 7.32
CA LEU A 189 -8.01 -14.86 8.32
C LEU A 189 -9.42 -14.80 7.73
N PHE A 190 -9.54 -14.50 6.44
CA PHE A 190 -10.84 -14.45 5.78
C PHE A 190 -11.41 -15.87 5.65
N GLY A 191 -12.64 -16.05 6.11
CA GLY A 191 -13.33 -17.34 6.24
C GLY A 191 -13.09 -18.06 7.56
N VAL A 192 -12.29 -17.51 8.48
CA VAL A 192 -12.08 -18.08 9.82
C VAL A 192 -13.16 -17.55 10.77
N PRO A 193 -14.07 -18.40 11.28
CA PRO A 193 -15.22 -17.97 12.08
C PRO A 193 -14.86 -17.69 13.54
N GLN A 194 -15.44 -16.63 14.09
CA GLN A 194 -15.28 -16.12 15.44
C GLN A 194 -16.58 -16.25 16.26
N PRO A 195 -16.52 -16.16 17.60
CA PRO A 195 -17.70 -16.28 18.44
C PRO A 195 -18.64 -15.08 18.25
N GLU A 196 -19.82 -15.32 17.68
CA GLU A 196 -20.84 -14.31 17.35
C GLU A 196 -21.14 -13.35 18.51
N LYS A 197 -21.10 -13.85 19.76
CA LYS A 197 -21.33 -13.06 20.98
C LYS A 197 -20.45 -11.81 21.08
N TYR A 198 -19.21 -11.88 20.59
CA TYR A 198 -18.25 -10.77 20.64
C TYR A 198 -17.91 -10.23 19.24
N HIS A 199 -18.17 -11.03 18.21
CA HIS A 199 -17.86 -10.77 16.81
C HIS A 199 -19.10 -11.01 15.95
N PRO A 200 -20.06 -10.08 15.90
CA PRO A 200 -21.29 -10.24 15.09
C PRO A 200 -20.98 -10.42 13.59
N GLU A 201 -19.84 -9.94 13.12
CA GLU A 201 -19.32 -10.16 11.77
C GLU A 201 -18.97 -11.63 11.49
N ILE A 202 -18.69 -12.42 12.53
CA ILE A 202 -18.23 -13.81 12.54
C ILE A 202 -16.87 -14.00 11.84
N ASP A 203 -16.59 -13.34 10.72
CA ASP A 203 -15.37 -13.53 9.94
C ASP A 203 -14.17 -12.77 10.54
N THR A 204 -13.06 -13.47 10.78
CA THR A 204 -11.84 -12.88 11.35
C THR A 204 -11.18 -11.86 10.41
N GLY A 205 -11.24 -12.07 9.09
CA GLY A 205 -10.75 -11.10 8.12
C GLY A 205 -11.58 -9.81 8.13
N VAL A 206 -12.91 -9.93 8.17
CA VAL A 206 -13.82 -8.77 8.34
C VAL A 206 -13.55 -8.05 9.65
N HIS A 207 -13.32 -8.79 10.73
CA HIS A 207 -12.94 -8.22 12.03
C HIS A 207 -11.67 -7.37 11.95
N ILE A 208 -10.65 -7.81 11.21
CA ILE A 208 -9.43 -7.03 11.01
C ILE A 208 -9.70 -5.73 10.24
N LEU A 209 -10.56 -5.76 9.21
CA LEU A 209 -10.94 -4.55 8.50
C LEU A 209 -11.65 -3.54 9.42
N MET A 210 -12.58 -4.01 10.24
CA MET A 210 -13.29 -3.18 11.23
C MET A 210 -12.33 -2.64 12.30
N SER A 211 -11.39 -3.46 12.77
CA SER A 211 -10.37 -3.06 13.74
C SER A 211 -9.43 -1.99 13.18
N LEU A 212 -9.03 -2.11 11.91
CA LEU A 212 -8.23 -1.12 11.19
C LEU A 212 -8.98 0.20 11.02
N GLU A 213 -10.27 0.14 10.68
CA GLU A 213 -11.09 1.34 10.60
C GLU A 213 -11.21 2.04 11.98
N GLN A 214 -11.39 1.26 13.04
CA GLN A 214 -11.52 1.81 14.38
C GLN A 214 -10.21 2.39 14.91
N VAL A 215 -9.07 1.71 14.72
CA VAL A 215 -7.78 2.22 15.18
C VAL A 215 -7.38 3.49 14.42
N ALA A 216 -7.75 3.63 13.15
CA ALA A 216 -7.52 4.85 12.38
C ALA A 216 -8.23 6.08 12.97
N LYS A 217 -9.38 5.87 13.64
CA LYS A 217 -10.11 6.92 14.37
C LYS A 217 -9.51 7.23 15.75
N LEU A 218 -8.73 6.31 16.31
CA LEU A 218 -8.20 6.39 17.68
C LEU A 218 -6.74 6.81 17.76
N SER A 219 -5.95 6.57 16.71
CA SER A 219 -4.51 6.84 16.70
C SER A 219 -4.00 7.07 15.29
N ASP A 220 -3.08 8.03 15.15
CA ASP A 220 -2.30 8.27 13.92
C ASP A 220 -0.94 7.55 13.92
N ASP A 221 -0.61 6.82 15.00
CA ASP A 221 0.65 6.09 15.09
C ASP A 221 0.61 4.81 14.23
N VAL A 222 1.38 4.82 13.15
CA VAL A 222 1.50 3.69 12.22
C VAL A 222 1.97 2.41 12.92
N THR A 223 2.74 2.52 14.00
CA THR A 223 3.16 1.40 14.85
C THR A 223 1.95 0.69 15.44
N VAL A 224 0.99 1.45 15.97
CA VAL A 224 -0.26 0.94 16.58
C VAL A 224 -1.16 0.34 15.50
N ARG A 225 -1.26 0.99 14.34
CA ARG A 225 -2.07 0.50 13.20
C ARG A 225 -1.50 -0.79 12.61
N TYR A 226 -0.18 -0.91 12.50
CA TYR A 226 0.50 -2.14 12.12
C TYR A 226 0.24 -3.25 13.14
N ALA A 227 0.41 -2.97 14.43
CA ALA A 227 0.13 -3.96 15.47
C ALA A 227 -1.32 -4.47 15.38
N THR A 228 -2.28 -3.59 15.05
CA THR A 228 -3.69 -3.94 14.83
C THR A 228 -3.88 -4.83 13.60
N LEU A 229 -3.22 -4.55 12.46
CA LEU A 229 -3.28 -5.35 11.24
C LEU A 229 -2.90 -6.82 11.50
N VAL A 230 -1.89 -7.06 12.35
CA VAL A 230 -1.32 -8.40 12.55
C VAL A 230 -1.67 -9.05 13.88
N HIS A 231 -2.48 -8.43 14.74
CA HIS A 231 -2.68 -8.92 16.12
C HIS A 231 -3.29 -10.32 16.19
N ASP A 232 -4.11 -10.68 15.21
CA ASP A 232 -4.96 -11.86 15.21
C ASP A 232 -4.52 -12.95 14.21
N VAL A 233 -3.37 -12.77 13.53
CA VAL A 233 -2.88 -13.72 12.51
C VAL A 233 -2.77 -15.17 13.01
N GLY A 234 -2.61 -15.36 14.33
CA GLY A 234 -2.61 -16.68 14.95
C GLY A 234 -3.92 -17.45 14.80
N LYS A 235 -5.07 -16.79 14.60
CA LYS A 235 -6.38 -17.46 14.42
C LYS A 235 -6.40 -18.32 13.16
N ALA A 236 -5.72 -17.88 12.10
CA ALA A 236 -5.62 -18.60 10.83
C ALA A 236 -4.99 -19.99 10.95
N VAL A 237 -4.15 -20.22 11.96
CA VAL A 237 -3.44 -21.49 12.18
C VAL A 237 -3.98 -22.30 13.36
N THR A 238 -5.09 -21.87 13.97
CA THR A 238 -5.74 -22.65 15.02
C THR A 238 -6.37 -23.92 14.45
N ASP A 239 -6.33 -25.00 15.23
CA ASP A 239 -7.02 -26.24 14.91
C ASP A 239 -8.53 -25.97 14.71
N LYS A 240 -9.06 -26.39 13.56
CA LYS A 240 -10.48 -26.21 13.19
C LYS A 240 -11.44 -26.84 14.20
N SER A 241 -11.01 -27.90 14.91
CA SER A 241 -11.80 -28.51 16.00
C SER A 241 -12.02 -27.57 17.20
N LYS A 242 -11.22 -26.51 17.30
CA LYS A 242 -11.28 -25.49 18.36
C LYS A 242 -11.93 -24.19 17.88
N TRP A 243 -12.48 -24.17 16.68
CA TRP A 243 -13.25 -23.02 16.22
C TRP A 243 -14.63 -23.00 16.90
N PRO A 244 -15.17 -21.82 17.23
CA PRO A 244 -14.60 -20.48 17.01
C PRO A 244 -13.84 -19.92 18.23
N SER A 245 -13.50 -20.73 19.25
CA SER A 245 -12.89 -20.20 20.48
C SER A 245 -11.41 -19.85 20.37
N HIS A 246 -10.70 -20.42 19.38
CA HIS A 246 -9.32 -20.09 19.02
C HIS A 246 -8.33 -20.12 20.19
N HIS A 247 -8.38 -21.17 21.01
CA HIS A 247 -7.46 -21.31 22.14
C HIS A 247 -6.00 -21.19 21.71
N SER A 248 -5.24 -20.36 22.43
CA SER A 248 -3.80 -20.13 22.24
C SER A 248 -3.38 -19.43 20.94
N HIS A 249 -4.31 -18.80 20.20
CA HIS A 249 -3.97 -18.05 19.00
C HIS A 249 -2.96 -16.93 19.26
N GLU A 250 -2.93 -16.36 20.47
CA GLU A 250 -1.96 -15.34 20.88
C GLU A 250 -0.52 -15.85 20.78
N VAL A 251 -0.29 -17.10 21.18
CA VAL A 251 1.02 -17.76 21.14
C VAL A 251 1.34 -18.24 19.72
N LEU A 252 0.34 -18.78 19.01
CA LEU A 252 0.49 -19.24 17.63
C LEU A 252 0.76 -18.09 16.64
N GLY A 253 0.32 -16.87 16.97
CA GLY A 253 0.55 -15.67 16.17
C GLY A 253 1.99 -15.14 16.21
N ILE A 254 2.73 -15.35 17.31
CA ILE A 254 4.11 -14.86 17.48
C ILE A 254 5.05 -15.30 16.34
N PRO A 255 5.17 -16.60 15.98
CA PRO A 255 6.05 -17.01 14.89
C PRO A 255 5.60 -16.45 13.53
N LEU A 256 4.29 -16.27 13.30
CA LEU A 256 3.77 -15.65 12.08
C LEU A 256 4.17 -14.18 12.00
N GLN A 257 4.02 -13.42 13.08
CA GLN A 257 4.44 -12.02 13.12
C GLN A 257 5.95 -11.86 12.92
N GLN A 258 6.77 -12.76 13.48
CA GLN A 258 8.22 -12.77 13.24
C GLN A 258 8.55 -13.06 11.77
N SER A 259 7.82 -13.99 11.14
CA SER A 259 7.94 -14.29 9.71
C SER A 259 7.61 -13.06 8.86
N ILE A 260 6.47 -12.40 9.11
CA ILE A 260 6.06 -11.17 8.43
C ILE A 260 7.13 -10.09 8.60
N ALA A 261 7.56 -9.84 9.84
CA ALA A 261 8.52 -8.80 10.15
C ALA A 261 9.86 -9.00 9.43
N LYS A 262 10.35 -10.24 9.40
CA LYS A 262 11.58 -10.59 8.69
C LYS A 262 11.41 -10.48 7.17
N ARG A 263 10.32 -11.02 6.63
CA ARG A 263 10.04 -11.07 5.19
C ARG A 263 9.77 -9.68 4.60
N LEU A 264 9.14 -8.79 5.35
CA LEU A 264 8.84 -7.41 4.95
C LEU A 264 9.86 -6.38 5.42
N ARG A 265 10.89 -6.80 6.19
CA ARG A 265 11.89 -5.90 6.81
C ARG A 265 11.24 -4.77 7.62
N VAL A 266 10.22 -5.13 8.38
CA VAL A 266 9.45 -4.23 9.24
C VAL A 266 10.37 -3.61 10.31
N PRO A 267 10.32 -2.28 10.54
CA PRO A 267 11.15 -1.63 11.53
C PRO A 267 10.93 -2.19 12.95
N ASN A 268 12.00 -2.24 13.74
CA ASN A 268 11.99 -2.87 15.06
C ASN A 268 10.92 -2.33 16.03
N GLY A 269 10.58 -1.05 15.95
CA GLY A 269 9.51 -0.46 16.79
C GLY A 269 8.15 -1.11 16.54
N HIS A 270 7.77 -1.26 15.26
CA HIS A 270 6.55 -1.91 14.80
C HIS A 270 6.49 -3.37 15.25
N THR A 271 7.58 -4.12 15.03
CA THR A 271 7.68 -5.54 15.39
C THR A 271 7.53 -5.77 16.89
N LYS A 272 8.16 -4.93 17.73
CA LYS A 272 8.07 -5.05 19.20
C LYS A 272 6.66 -4.80 19.71
N LEU A 273 6.00 -3.73 19.22
CA LEU A 273 4.64 -3.43 19.65
C LEU A 273 3.66 -4.52 19.17
N ALA A 274 3.77 -4.96 17.92
CA ALA A 274 2.93 -6.02 17.38
C ALA A 274 3.01 -7.31 18.21
N ALA A 275 4.22 -7.72 18.61
CA ALA A 275 4.43 -8.90 19.44
C ALA A 275 3.75 -8.78 20.81
N LEU A 276 3.89 -7.62 21.47
CA LEU A 276 3.24 -7.35 22.76
C LEU A 276 1.71 -7.36 22.64
N VAL A 277 1.17 -6.76 21.59
CA VAL A 277 -0.27 -6.77 21.32
C VAL A 277 -0.75 -8.19 21.03
N CYS A 278 -0.04 -8.97 20.21
CA CYS A 278 -0.35 -10.38 19.95
C CYS A 278 -0.50 -11.17 21.24
N GLU A 279 0.48 -11.06 22.14
CA GLU A 279 0.56 -11.85 23.37
C GLU A 279 -0.48 -11.43 24.43
N HIS A 280 -0.91 -10.18 24.42
CA HIS A 280 -1.65 -9.59 25.54
C HIS A 280 -3.04 -9.03 25.21
N HIS A 281 -3.43 -8.89 23.94
CA HIS A 281 -4.70 -8.23 23.60
C HIS A 281 -5.93 -8.87 24.28
N THR A 282 -6.01 -10.19 24.37
CA THR A 282 -7.11 -10.89 25.08
C THR A 282 -7.12 -10.67 26.60
N LYS A 283 -5.96 -10.38 27.19
CA LYS A 283 -5.80 -10.07 28.62
C LYS A 283 -6.15 -8.60 28.90
N LEU A 284 -5.77 -7.69 28.02
CA LEU A 284 -5.99 -6.24 28.16
C LEU A 284 -7.49 -5.89 28.26
N HIS A 285 -8.35 -6.56 27.48
CA HIS A 285 -9.81 -6.39 27.60
C HIS A 285 -10.39 -6.84 28.96
N ARG A 286 -9.63 -7.63 29.72
CA ARG A 286 -10.02 -8.11 31.06
C ARG A 286 -9.35 -7.34 32.18
N VAL A 287 -8.44 -6.41 31.90
CA VAL A 287 -7.70 -5.67 32.95
C VAL A 287 -8.66 -4.97 33.91
N GLN A 288 -9.72 -4.32 33.41
CA GLN A 288 -10.74 -3.73 34.29
C GLN A 288 -11.48 -4.75 35.16
N LYS A 289 -11.68 -5.99 34.67
CA LYS A 289 -12.29 -7.09 35.45
C LYS A 289 -11.30 -7.74 36.43
N LEU A 290 -10.01 -7.71 36.12
CA LEU A 290 -8.93 -8.24 36.96
C LEU A 290 -8.51 -7.25 38.07
N LEU A 291 -8.75 -5.95 37.87
CA LEU A 291 -8.49 -4.89 38.85
C LEU A 291 -9.63 -4.69 39.85
N LEU A 292 -10.81 -5.29 39.61
CA LEU A 292 -11.90 -5.30 40.59
C LEU A 292 -11.64 -6.40 41.62
N PRO A 293 -11.58 -6.08 42.93
CA PRO A 293 -11.42 -7.10 43.96
C PRO A 293 -12.60 -8.08 43.87
N HIS A 294 -12.28 -9.38 43.86
CA HIS A 294 -13.29 -10.43 43.97
C HIS A 294 -14.14 -10.16 45.21
N SER A 295 -15.41 -9.80 44.99
CA SER A 295 -16.41 -9.59 46.03
C SER A 295 -16.94 -10.93 46.53
#